data_AF-A0A9W8J2F6-F1
#
_entry.id   AF-A0A9W8J2F6-F1
#
_cell.length_a   1.000
_cell.length_b   1.000
_cell.length_c   1.000
_cell.angle_alpha   90.00
_cell.angle_beta   90.00
_cell.angle_gamma   90.00
#
_symmetry.space_group_name_H-M   'P 1'
#
loop_
_entity.id
_entity.type
_entity.pdbx_description
1 polymer ?
#
loop_
_entity_poly.entity_id
_entity_poly.type
_entity_poly.pdbx_seq_one_letter_code
_entity_poly.pdbx_strand_id
1 'polypeptide(L)'
;MHFRRDEKLRFQAQITPSNTASIDATTLPAPESTHLVSTRPLDFQLWHEHLCHHNTADIQKLVASETATGITLLSSTKRDPICEPCLAGKMHSAPFPSTGHWAAAPLDLIHSDISGPMSVSTPEVTAIGSPSLMTALASE
;
A
#
# COMPACT_ATOMS: atom_id res chain seq x y z
N MET A 1 26.49 -22.99 -21.34
CA MET A 1 26.81 -23.73 -20.10
C MET A 1 25.81 -24.87 -19.92
N HIS A 2 26.28 -26.06 -19.54
CA HIS A 2 25.45 -27.25 -19.36
C HIS A 2 25.40 -27.61 -17.88
N PHE A 3 24.20 -27.83 -17.35
CA PHE A 3 24.01 -28.27 -15.97
C PHE A 3 23.52 -29.71 -15.97
N ARG A 4 24.37 -30.60 -15.44
CA ARG A 4 24.11 -32.04 -15.33
C ARG A 4 23.96 -32.45 -13.88
N ARG A 5 23.02 -33.36 -13.61
CA ARG A 5 22.86 -34.05 -12.31
C ARG A 5 22.64 -35.53 -12.61
N ASP A 6 23.41 -36.39 -11.96
CA ASP A 6 23.39 -37.85 -12.18
C ASP A 6 23.61 -38.22 -13.66
N GLU A 7 24.61 -37.59 -14.30
CA GLU A 7 24.92 -37.70 -15.74
C GLU A 7 23.81 -37.23 -16.71
N LYS A 8 22.64 -36.83 -16.20
CA LYS A 8 21.51 -36.34 -17.00
C LYS A 8 21.57 -34.82 -17.16
N LEU A 9 21.50 -34.32 -18.39
CA LEU A 9 21.36 -32.89 -18.68
C LEU A 9 20.00 -32.40 -18.13
N ARG A 10 20.02 -31.37 -17.28
CA ARG A 10 18.82 -30.81 -16.65
C ARG A 10 18.38 -29.50 -17.30
N PHE A 11 19.33 -28.63 -17.60
CA PHE A 11 19.09 -27.43 -18.39
C PHE A 11 20.38 -26.95 -19.04
N GLN A 12 20.21 -26.25 -20.16
CA GLN A 12 21.26 -25.66 -20.95
C GLN A 12 21.04 -24.15 -21.01
N ALA A 13 22.05 -23.41 -20.59
CA ALA A 13 22.06 -21.96 -20.74
C ALA A 13 22.94 -21.58 -21.92
N GLN A 14 22.47 -20.69 -22.79
CA GLN A 14 23.24 -20.14 -23.89
C GLN A 14 23.19 -18.62 -23.84
N ILE A 15 24.28 -17.98 -24.28
CA ILE A 15 24.31 -16.54 -24.51
C ILE A 15 24.54 -16.35 -26.00
N THR A 16 23.64 -15.64 -26.67
CA THR A 16 23.74 -15.35 -28.10
C THR A 16 24.81 -14.27 -28.35
N PRO A 17 25.30 -14.12 -29.60
CA PRO A 17 26.19 -13.01 -29.96
C PRO A 17 25.59 -11.62 -29.72
N SER A 18 24.26 -11.51 -29.61
CA SER A 18 23.55 -10.28 -29.22
C SER A 18 23.45 -10.07 -27.70
N ASN A 19 24.20 -10.85 -26.92
CA ASN A 19 24.21 -10.82 -25.46
C ASN A 19 22.85 -11.13 -24.80
N THR A 20 22.02 -11.93 -25.46
CA THR A 20 20.75 -12.42 -24.91
C THR A 20 20.97 -13.79 -24.28
N ALA A 21 20.60 -13.96 -23.02
CA ALA A 21 20.68 -15.25 -22.33
C ALA A 21 19.38 -16.04 -22.52
N SER A 22 19.47 -17.28 -22.99
CA SER A 22 18.37 -18.25 -23.03
C SER A 22 18.66 -19.45 -22.14
N ILE A 23 17.60 -20.01 -21.56
CA ILE A 23 17.67 -21.23 -20.75
C ILE A 23 16.68 -22.23 -21.34
N ASP A 24 17.21 -23.31 -21.91
CA ASP A 24 16.43 -24.46 -22.34
C ASP A 24 16.43 -25.50 -21.23
N ALA A 25 15.25 -25.73 -20.64
CA ALA A 25 15.06 -26.69 -19.55
C ALA A 25 13.83 -27.56 -19.82
N THR A 26 13.89 -28.82 -19.39
CA THR A 26 12.72 -29.71 -19.38
C THR A 26 12.29 -29.94 -17.94
N THR A 27 11.12 -29.43 -17.57
CA THR A 27 10.50 -29.76 -16.29
C THR A 27 9.99 -31.19 -16.36
N LEU A 28 10.61 -32.09 -15.59
CA LEU A 28 9.99 -33.38 -15.29
C LEU A 28 8.95 -33.11 -14.21
N PRO A 29 7.65 -33.43 -14.42
CA PRO A 29 6.72 -33.44 -13.32
C PRO A 29 7.26 -34.47 -12.32
N ALA A 30 7.65 -34.01 -11.13
CA ALA A 30 7.81 -34.93 -10.02
C ALA A 30 6.44 -35.62 -9.82
N PRO A 31 6.38 -36.88 -9.32
CA PRO A 31 5.18 -37.33 -8.64
C PRO A 31 5.04 -36.40 -7.43
N GLU A 32 4.35 -35.29 -7.64
CA GLU A 32 4.15 -34.26 -6.64
C GLU A 32 3.43 -34.92 -5.47
N SER A 33 4.12 -35.10 -4.35
CA SER A 33 3.43 -35.00 -3.07
C SER A 33 2.98 -33.55 -2.98
N THR A 34 1.81 -33.26 -3.52
CA THR A 34 1.09 -32.04 -3.21
C THR A 34 0.89 -32.09 -1.70
N HIS A 35 1.73 -31.36 -0.95
CA HIS A 35 1.37 -31.06 0.42
C HIS A 35 -0.02 -30.44 0.33
N LEU A 36 -0.98 -31.00 1.05
CA LEU A 36 -2.32 -30.42 1.15
C LEU A 36 -2.15 -29.03 1.75
N VAL A 37 -1.99 -28.03 0.89
CA VAL A 37 -2.05 -26.63 1.28
C VAL A 37 -3.51 -26.38 1.60
N SER A 38 -3.84 -26.40 2.88
CA SER A 38 -5.15 -25.94 3.34
C SER A 38 -5.22 -24.45 3.08
N THR A 39 -5.94 -24.04 2.04
CA THR A 39 -6.32 -22.64 1.86
C THR A 39 -7.30 -22.25 2.96
N ARG A 40 -7.29 -20.98 3.40
CA ARG A 40 -8.32 -20.49 4.32
C ARG A 40 -9.70 -20.72 3.67
N PRO A 41 -10.72 -21.14 4.45
CA PRO A 41 -12.08 -21.25 3.93
C PRO A 41 -12.52 -19.96 3.24
N LEU A 42 -13.17 -20.07 2.08
CA LEU A 42 -13.77 -18.94 1.38
C LEU A 42 -15.04 -18.50 2.12
N ASP A 43 -14.87 -17.83 3.25
CA ASP A 43 -15.94 -17.34 4.10
C ASP A 43 -16.11 -15.82 3.96
N PHE A 44 -17.12 -15.27 4.64
CA PHE A 44 -17.39 -13.84 4.62
C PHE A 44 -16.22 -13.00 5.16
N GLN A 45 -15.47 -13.52 6.12
CA GLN A 45 -14.37 -12.79 6.72
C GLN A 45 -13.22 -12.62 5.72
N LEU A 46 -12.91 -13.68 4.97
CA LEU A 46 -11.91 -13.64 3.92
C LEU A 46 -12.30 -12.65 2.81
N TRP A 47 -13.56 -12.64 2.38
CA TRP A 47 -14.03 -11.66 1.39
C TRP A 47 -14.02 -10.23 1.93
N HIS A 48 -14.29 -10.04 3.22
CA HIS A 48 -14.13 -8.74 3.88
C HIS A 48 -12.67 -8.25 3.83
N GLU A 49 -11.70 -9.12 4.09
CA GLU A 49 -10.27 -8.80 3.98
C GLU A 49 -9.85 -8.53 2.51
N HIS A 50 -10.25 -9.38 1.56
CA HIS A 50 -9.92 -9.23 0.14
C HIS A 50 -10.48 -7.95 -0.49
N LEU A 51 -11.65 -7.51 -0.04
CA LEU A 51 -12.29 -6.28 -0.52
C LEU A 51 -11.85 -5.04 0.30
N CYS A 52 -10.63 -5.08 0.85
CA CYS A 52 -10.04 -3.96 1.59
C CYS A 52 -10.89 -3.50 2.78
N HIS A 53 -11.41 -4.46 3.55
CA HIS A 53 -12.26 -4.20 4.70
C HIS A 53 -13.54 -3.44 4.34
N HIS A 54 -14.15 -3.76 3.20
CA HIS A 54 -15.42 -3.15 2.80
C HIS A 54 -16.54 -3.47 3.80
N ASN A 55 -17.57 -2.60 3.85
CA ASN A 55 -18.70 -2.78 4.74
C ASN A 55 -19.31 -4.18 4.55
N THR A 56 -19.42 -4.91 5.65
CA THR A 56 -19.88 -6.30 5.61
C THR A 56 -21.31 -6.43 5.09
N ALA A 57 -22.18 -5.45 5.34
CA ALA A 57 -23.54 -5.43 4.80
C ALA A 57 -23.55 -5.27 3.27
N ASP A 58 -22.61 -4.52 2.73
CA ASP A 58 -22.52 -4.30 1.28
C ASP A 58 -21.90 -5.50 0.57
N ILE A 59 -20.97 -6.22 1.22
CA ILE A 59 -20.49 -7.53 0.76
C ILE A 59 -21.64 -8.55 0.76
N GLN A 60 -22.49 -8.55 1.79
CA GLN A 60 -23.68 -9.42 1.82
C GLN A 60 -24.64 -9.11 0.68
N LYS A 61 -24.89 -7.82 0.40
CA LYS A 61 -25.70 -7.42 -0.75
C LYS A 61 -25.05 -7.88 -2.05
N LEU A 62 -23.75 -7.64 -2.24
CA LEU A 62 -22.99 -8.06 -3.43
C LEU A 62 -23.14 -9.55 -3.74
N VAL A 63 -23.07 -10.40 -2.71
CA VAL A 63 -23.30 -11.85 -2.82
C VAL A 63 -24.75 -12.16 -3.13
N ALA A 64 -25.70 -11.55 -2.41
CA ALA A 64 -27.12 -11.82 -2.55
C ALA A 64 -27.72 -11.32 -3.87
N SER A 65 -27.19 -10.23 -4.44
CA SER A 65 -27.63 -9.65 -5.70
C SER A 65 -26.89 -10.23 -6.91
N GLU A 66 -25.94 -11.14 -6.72
CA GLU A 66 -25.12 -11.75 -7.77
C GLU A 66 -24.47 -10.72 -8.71
N THR A 67 -24.13 -9.53 -8.19
CA THR A 67 -23.61 -8.40 -8.99
C THR A 67 -22.10 -8.47 -9.22
N ALA A 68 -21.43 -9.51 -8.74
CA ALA A 68 -20.01 -9.76 -8.96
C ALA A 68 -19.77 -11.23 -9.32
N THR A 69 -18.87 -11.45 -10.28
CA THR A 69 -18.43 -12.79 -10.68
C THR A 69 -17.25 -13.27 -9.84
N GLY A 70 -17.16 -14.58 -9.60
CA GLY A 70 -16.03 -15.20 -8.90
C GLY A 70 -16.08 -15.12 -7.37
N ILE A 71 -17.14 -14.55 -6.78
CA ILE A 71 -17.35 -14.59 -5.33
C ILE A 71 -18.05 -15.89 -4.96
N THR A 72 -17.37 -16.74 -4.20
CA THR A 72 -17.91 -18.01 -3.72
C THR A 72 -17.83 -18.06 -2.21
N LEU A 73 -18.93 -18.49 -1.58
CA LEU A 73 -19.02 -18.61 -0.13
C LEU A 73 -19.14 -20.10 0.22
N LEU A 74 -18.02 -20.71 0.62
CA LEU A 74 -17.93 -22.16 0.87
C LEU A 74 -18.12 -22.52 2.34
N SER A 75 -18.20 -21.52 3.23
CA SER A 75 -18.45 -21.73 4.65
C SER A 75 -19.48 -20.76 5.20
N SER A 76 -20.34 -21.28 6.09
CA SER A 76 -21.32 -20.52 6.88
C SER A 76 -20.79 -20.23 8.30
N THR A 77 -19.46 -20.24 8.50
CA THR A 77 -18.87 -19.92 9.79
C THR A 77 -19.41 -18.59 10.30
N LYS A 78 -19.87 -18.58 11.56
CA LYS A 78 -20.37 -17.38 12.22
C LYS A 78 -19.25 -16.33 12.24
N ARG A 79 -19.56 -15.13 11.75
CA ARG A 79 -18.63 -14.00 11.72
C ARG A 79 -18.28 -13.56 13.13
N ASP A 80 -17.01 -13.20 13.35
CA ASP A 80 -16.67 -12.30 14.44
C ASP A 80 -17.34 -10.94 14.12
N PRO A 81 -18.19 -10.40 15.00
CA PRO A 81 -18.77 -9.06 14.78
C PRO A 81 -17.70 -7.95 14.75
N ILE A 82 -16.50 -8.20 15.27
CA ILE A 82 -15.44 -7.21 15.40
C ILE A 82 -14.29 -7.56 14.44
N CYS A 83 -13.95 -6.61 13.58
CA CYS A 83 -12.72 -6.65 12.79
C CYS A 83 -11.73 -5.63 13.38
N GLU A 84 -10.67 -6.11 14.02
CA GLU A 84 -9.64 -5.25 14.65
C GLU A 84 -9.04 -4.20 13.68
N PRO A 85 -8.66 -4.56 12.42
CA PRO A 85 -8.23 -3.56 11.44
C PRO A 85 -9.28 -2.48 11.14
N CYS A 86 -10.56 -2.85 11.05
CA CYS A 86 -11.64 -1.88 10.89
C CYS A 86 -11.80 -1.00 12.11
N LEU A 87 -11.68 -1.57 13.31
CA LEU A 87 -11.78 -0.84 14.55
C LEU A 87 -10.66 0.22 14.65
N ALA A 88 -9.43 -0.18 14.34
CA ALA A 88 -8.29 0.72 14.36
C ALA A 88 -8.34 1.79 13.25
N GLY A 89 -8.83 1.45 12.04
CA GLY A 89 -8.74 2.31 10.87
C GLY A 89 -10.01 3.04 10.45
N LYS A 90 -11.20 2.57 10.85
CA LYS A 90 -12.51 3.10 10.39
C LYS A 90 -13.46 3.49 11.52
N MET A 91 -13.15 3.15 12.78
CA MET A 91 -14.02 3.54 13.89
C MET A 91 -14.02 5.06 14.03
N HIS A 92 -15.20 5.69 13.89
CA HIS A 92 -15.37 7.09 14.26
C HIS A 92 -15.30 7.24 15.78
N SER A 93 -14.75 8.36 16.25
CA SER A 93 -14.98 8.76 17.64
C SER A 93 -16.47 9.07 17.84
N ALA A 94 -16.99 8.74 19.02
CA ALA A 94 -18.32 9.20 19.40
C ALA A 94 -18.38 10.75 19.31
N PRO A 95 -19.55 11.33 19.03
CA PRO A 95 -19.70 12.78 19.06
C PRO A 95 -19.17 13.35 20.37
N PHE A 96 -18.37 14.42 20.28
CA PHE A 96 -17.95 15.13 21.48
C PHE A 96 -19.19 15.64 22.20
N PRO A 97 -19.26 15.51 23.54
CA PRO A 97 -20.35 16.10 24.29
C PRO A 97 -20.37 17.61 24.02
N SER A 98 -21.55 18.14 23.76
CA SER A 98 -21.78 19.58 23.73
C SER A 98 -21.35 20.15 25.09
N THR A 99 -20.30 20.97 25.09
CA THR A 99 -19.97 21.78 26.24
C THR A 99 -20.76 23.08 26.09
N GLY A 100 -21.64 23.37 27.06
CA GLY A 100 -22.56 24.51 27.01
C GLY A 100 -21.87 25.86 27.26
N HIS A 101 -20.60 26.02 26.90
CA HIS A 101 -19.86 27.27 27.12
C HIS A 101 -20.09 28.20 25.94
N TRP A 102 -21.04 29.11 26.12
CA TRP A 102 -21.37 30.18 25.19
C TRP A 102 -21.08 31.52 25.87
N ALA A 103 -20.60 32.51 25.11
CA ALA A 103 -20.48 33.88 25.59
C ALA A 103 -21.89 34.47 25.80
N ALA A 104 -22.15 35.08 26.97
CA ALA A 104 -23.44 35.69 27.28
C ALA A 104 -23.48 37.19 26.93
N ALA A 105 -22.32 37.83 26.86
CA ALA A 105 -22.10 39.21 26.49
C ALA A 105 -20.81 39.36 25.65
N PRO A 106 -20.62 40.52 24.98
CA PRO A 106 -19.39 40.81 24.25
C PRO A 106 -18.16 40.68 25.15
N LEU A 107 -17.14 39.95 24.68
CA LEU A 107 -15.86 39.69 25.36
C LEU A 107 -15.89 38.73 26.56
N ASP A 108 -17.00 38.04 26.84
CA ASP A 108 -17.08 37.04 27.92
C ASP A 108 -16.22 35.79 27.68
N LEU A 109 -15.89 35.49 26.41
CA LEU A 109 -15.07 34.35 26.02
C LEU A 109 -14.12 34.77 24.89
N ILE A 110 -12.81 34.66 25.15
CA ILE A 110 -11.75 34.94 24.18
C ILE A 110 -11.02 33.63 23.89
N HIS A 111 -11.07 33.17 22.64
CA HIS A 111 -10.20 32.10 22.14
C HIS A 111 -8.99 32.73 21.47
N SER A 112 -7.80 32.48 22.00
CA SER A 112 -6.53 32.88 21.41
C SER A 112 -5.73 31.63 21.06
N ASP A 113 -5.18 31.59 19.86
CA ASP A 113 -4.27 30.53 19.41
C ASP A 113 -2.97 31.16 18.88
N ILE A 114 -1.87 30.40 18.94
CA ILE A 114 -0.57 30.81 18.43
C ILE A 114 -0.32 30.05 17.13
N SER A 115 -0.05 30.77 16.04
CA SER A 115 0.33 30.12 14.78
C SER A 115 1.81 29.71 14.78
N GLY A 116 2.07 28.54 14.21
CA GLY A 116 3.40 27.94 14.06
C GLY A 116 4.32 28.71 13.11
N PRO A 117 5.61 28.29 13.02
CA PRO A 117 6.73 29.11 12.60
C PRO A 117 6.45 29.90 11.32
N MET A 118 6.38 31.22 11.47
CA MET A 118 6.24 32.13 10.36
C MET A 118 7.55 32.19 9.59
N SER A 119 7.46 32.20 8.27
CA SER A 119 8.60 32.45 7.39
C SER A 119 9.26 33.76 7.79
N VAL A 120 10.44 33.67 8.41
CA VAL A 120 11.28 34.83 8.65
C VAL A 120 12.00 35.14 7.35
N SER A 121 11.88 36.38 6.86
CA SER A 121 12.78 36.83 5.80
C SER A 121 14.19 36.76 6.37
N THR A 122 15.03 35.90 5.81
CA THR A 122 16.47 35.95 6.09
C THR A 122 16.94 37.34 5.67
N PRO A 123 17.55 38.14 6.57
CA PRO A 123 18.20 39.36 6.12
C PRO A 123 19.18 38.97 5.02
N GLU A 124 19.06 39.65 3.87
CA GLU A 124 19.99 39.49 2.76
C GLU A 124 21.38 39.76 3.33
N VAL A 125 22.15 38.68 3.53
CA VAL A 125 23.57 38.81 3.82
C VAL A 125 24.15 39.36 2.52
N THR A 126 24.36 40.67 2.46
CA THR A 126 25.18 41.33 1.44
C THR A 126 26.63 40.92 1.67
N ALA A 127 26.93 39.64 1.50
CA ALA A 127 28.28 39.13 1.49
C ALA A 127 28.84 39.26 0.08
N ILE A 128 29.55 40.38 -0.06
CA ILE A 128 30.88 40.55 -0.68
C ILE A 128 31.04 40.36 -2.19
N GLY A 129 31.79 41.31 -2.76
CA GLY A 129 32.26 41.31 -4.14
C GLY A 129 32.76 39.96 -4.60
N SER A 130 32.33 39.62 -5.81
CA SER A 130 32.80 38.47 -6.58
C SER A 130 34.22 38.73 -7.11
N PRO A 131 35.22 37.86 -6.86
CA PRO A 131 36.44 37.82 -7.62
C PRO A 131 36.35 36.63 -8.59
N SER A 132 35.70 36.82 -9.74
CA SER A 132 35.93 35.95 -10.90
C SER A 132 35.62 36.68 -12.18
N LEU A 133 36.62 37.47 -12.59
CA LEU A 133 36.66 38.25 -13.80
C LEU A 133 36.92 37.29 -14.97
N MET A 134 35.86 37.04 -15.74
CA MET A 134 35.80 36.75 -17.18
C MET A 134 37.11 36.35 -17.87
N THR A 135 37.24 35.04 -18.15
CA THR A 135 38.17 34.52 -19.16
C THR A 135 37.60 34.70 -20.57
N ALA A 136 38.37 35.44 -21.38
CA ALA A 136 38.57 35.34 -22.83
C ALA A 136 37.36 35.14 -23.77
N LEU A 137 37.05 36.21 -24.54
CA LEU A 137 36.63 36.08 -25.93
C LEU A 137 37.76 36.65 -26.81
N ALA A 138 38.41 35.74 -27.52
CA ALA A 138 39.34 36.02 -28.61
C ALA A 138 38.55 36.25 -29.91
N SER A 139 39.10 37.12 -30.77
CA SER A 139 39.11 37.16 -32.24
C SER A 139 38.03 36.34 -32.98
N GLU A 140 37.22 36.92 -33.86
CA GLU A 140 37.51 37.69 -35.10
C GLU A 140 36.42 38.73 -35.40
#